data_AF-A0A1C6GID0-F1
#
_entry.id   AF-A0A1C6GID0-F1
#
_cell.length_a   1.000
_cell.length_b   1.000
_cell.length_c   1.000
_cell.angle_alpha   90.00
_cell.angle_beta   90.00
_cell.angle_gamma   90.00
#
_symmetry.space_group_name_H-M   'P 1'
#
loop_
_entity.id
_entity.type
_entity.pdbx_description
1 polymer ?
#
loop_
_entity_poly.entity_id
_entity_poly.type
_entity_poly.pdbx_seq_one_letter_code
_entity_poly.pdbx_strand_id
1 'polypeptide(L)'
;MKKSSKVLSLVLAVLMAVSCFSGLTIFSASAEETDTKIYFDASNLPAEWGTTKTVYCHLYAVAGDDLPETSWQGKAEKCKKDTATGLYYFDTAKLKSADGTNHGGLKDNADYAVIFSTIDTKSQSHQTCNVTLGKPCLGDTIYLTGGTVENTEDSSKRDFAATWKNNSDNYGPKAAITSLGHVTEGRFPVYFSRAEMVAQAIFNWAVKNPKNYTPETVADICAQVEAEPMDVYNAYAEMYATELADPVAYPDCAPLTTVATLLGVDPSGTTAPATEEPTTVEPTTEPTTEPATEPADATQYVVAGVESLTGYEWQGSPALAPENVMTKSGDVYTKTFTAVPVGKSYQLKVVANTGDEQKWIGLDGTDNNVTFDVESACDVTVTFNPATNEIAVTGDGVKMVTDLEINSITVVGNGENSWLNGVAWGVDAEVNHMTQIADKVYQITYTGVESADAAYQFKFAVNDDWAANWGLPEQSAATIGKDFDLTFNGENMLLNTVSAGYPEDSLVDVTITLDLTKFDYPSRSGAKANIKIDGARVPLLGDADGDYSITVVDATTIQKIAINLMSIAADDANAFKTCDANEDGRISIKDATIVQKYIVGGYETGNVGLPISVE
;
A
#
# COMPACT_ATOMS: atom_id res chain seq x y z
N MET A 1 75.64 -39.39 11.48
CA MET A 1 75.70 -38.67 10.20
C MET A 1 74.58 -39.17 9.28
N LYS A 2 73.69 -38.26 8.86
CA LYS A 2 72.81 -38.21 7.66
C LYS A 2 72.10 -39.49 7.12
N LYS A 3 70.75 -39.34 7.07
CA LYS A 3 69.78 -39.62 5.97
C LYS A 3 69.49 -41.09 5.62
N SER A 4 68.26 -41.61 5.75
CA SER A 4 66.97 -41.29 5.11
C SER A 4 66.73 -42.05 3.79
N SER A 5 65.48 -42.53 3.67
CA SER A 5 64.71 -42.84 2.45
C SER A 5 64.81 -44.26 1.89
N LYS A 6 63.66 -44.98 1.95
CA LYS A 6 63.03 -45.74 0.84
C LYS A 6 62.19 -46.93 1.34
N VAL A 7 61.02 -46.72 1.95
CA VAL A 7 59.94 -47.76 1.98
C VAL A 7 58.51 -47.17 1.96
N LEU A 8 58.30 -45.89 1.62
CA LEU A 8 56.95 -45.29 1.63
C LEU A 8 56.47 -44.78 0.26
N SER A 9 56.84 -45.47 -0.83
CA SER A 9 56.56 -44.99 -2.20
C SER A 9 55.97 -46.04 -3.15
N LEU A 10 55.47 -47.19 -2.65
CA LEU A 10 54.85 -48.20 -3.53
C LEU A 10 53.34 -48.39 -3.34
N VAL A 11 52.74 -47.78 -2.31
CA VAL A 11 51.27 -47.86 -2.08
C VAL A 11 50.53 -46.65 -2.68
N LEU A 12 51.23 -45.59 -3.07
CA LEU A 12 50.61 -44.37 -3.62
C LEU A 12 50.54 -44.32 -5.17
N ALA A 13 51.06 -45.33 -5.87
CA ALA A 13 51.14 -45.34 -7.35
C ALA A 13 50.13 -46.28 -8.04
N VAL A 14 49.23 -46.93 -7.30
CA VAL A 14 48.20 -47.82 -7.86
C VAL A 14 46.78 -47.21 -7.80
N LEU A 15 46.63 -45.99 -7.26
CA LEU A 15 45.33 -45.29 -7.16
C LEU A 15 45.15 -44.12 -8.15
N MET A 16 46.08 -43.88 -9.08
CA MET A 16 45.96 -42.81 -10.08
C MET A 16 46.24 -43.29 -11.51
N ALA A 17 45.53 -44.34 -11.96
CA ALA A 17 45.54 -44.76 -13.36
C ALA A 17 44.30 -45.59 -13.76
N VAL A 18 43.09 -45.19 -13.32
CA VAL A 18 41.83 -45.62 -13.95
C VAL A 18 40.87 -44.44 -13.96
N SER A 19 41.19 -43.41 -14.75
CA SER A 19 40.27 -42.30 -15.01
C SER A 19 40.62 -41.62 -16.34
N CYS A 20 40.58 -42.38 -17.43
CA CYS A 20 40.68 -41.87 -18.80
C CYS A 20 39.84 -42.76 -19.73
N PHE A 21 38.52 -42.83 -19.53
CA PHE A 21 37.54 -43.21 -20.56
C PHE A 21 36.11 -42.92 -20.06
N SER A 22 35.72 -41.65 -20.13
CA SER A 22 34.32 -41.18 -20.22
C SER A 22 34.30 -39.67 -20.48
N GLY A 23 34.85 -39.27 -21.62
CA GLY A 23 34.76 -37.89 -22.12
C GLY A 23 33.47 -37.70 -22.91
N LEU A 24 32.45 -37.13 -22.26
CA LEU A 24 31.63 -35.98 -22.67
C LEU A 24 30.39 -35.91 -21.75
N THR A 25 30.59 -35.44 -20.53
CA THR A 25 29.57 -34.69 -19.82
C THR A 25 30.08 -33.26 -19.73
N ILE A 26 29.41 -32.37 -20.45
CA ILE A 26 29.61 -30.93 -20.35
C ILE A 26 29.11 -30.56 -18.96
N PHE A 27 30.01 -30.44 -17.98
CA PHE A 27 29.72 -29.66 -16.80
C PHE A 27 29.80 -28.20 -17.22
N SER A 28 28.66 -27.66 -17.69
CA SER A 28 28.44 -26.23 -17.55
C SER A 28 28.35 -25.96 -16.05
N ALA A 29 29.33 -25.25 -15.51
CA ALA A 29 29.11 -24.52 -14.29
C ALA A 29 28.05 -23.45 -14.60
N SER A 30 26.77 -23.79 -14.49
CA SER A 30 25.76 -22.80 -14.15
C SER A 30 25.81 -22.67 -12.64
N ALA A 31 25.97 -21.44 -12.15
CA ALA A 31 25.55 -21.14 -10.79
C ALA A 31 24.12 -21.68 -10.62
N GLU A 32 23.82 -22.31 -9.47
CA GLU A 32 22.44 -22.44 -9.05
C GLU A 32 21.88 -21.01 -8.99
N GLU A 33 21.15 -20.58 -10.02
CA GLU A 33 20.12 -19.59 -9.80
C GLU A 33 19.12 -20.28 -8.88
N THR A 34 19.18 -19.95 -7.59
CA THR A 34 18.12 -20.33 -6.66
C THR A 34 16.88 -19.60 -7.15
N ASP A 35 16.04 -20.30 -7.92
CA ASP A 35 14.77 -19.75 -8.38
C ASP A 35 14.04 -19.19 -7.16
N THR A 36 13.57 -17.94 -7.24
CA THR A 36 12.86 -17.26 -6.15
C THR A 36 11.36 -17.23 -6.41
N LYS A 37 10.92 -17.80 -7.53
CA LYS A 37 9.55 -17.66 -8.01
C LYS A 37 8.71 -18.88 -7.68
N ILE A 38 7.42 -18.66 -7.56
CA ILE A 38 6.40 -19.71 -7.64
C ILE A 38 5.43 -19.35 -8.75
N TYR A 39 4.91 -20.36 -9.43
CA TYR A 39 4.12 -20.18 -10.65
C TYR A 39 2.68 -20.64 -10.47
N PHE A 40 1.78 -20.05 -11.26
CA PHE A 40 0.38 -20.45 -11.38
C PHE A 40 0.00 -20.63 -12.85
N ASP A 41 -0.57 -21.79 -13.15
CA ASP A 41 -1.07 -22.14 -14.46
C ASP A 41 -2.54 -21.72 -14.63
N ALA A 42 -2.74 -20.53 -15.17
CA ALA A 42 -4.06 -19.98 -15.51
C ALA A 42 -4.55 -20.40 -16.91
N SER A 43 -3.89 -21.35 -17.59
CA SER A 43 -4.28 -21.73 -18.97
C SER A 43 -5.54 -22.60 -19.04
N ASN A 44 -5.86 -23.32 -17.95
CA ASN A 44 -6.97 -24.27 -17.88
C ASN A 44 -7.91 -23.97 -16.71
N LEU A 45 -8.33 -22.71 -16.57
CA LEU A 45 -9.27 -22.29 -15.54
C LEU A 45 -10.72 -22.69 -15.89
N PRO A 46 -11.57 -23.00 -14.88
CA PRO A 46 -13.00 -23.20 -15.08
C PRO A 46 -13.65 -22.02 -15.81
N ALA A 47 -14.65 -22.30 -16.64
CA ALA A 47 -15.34 -21.26 -17.42
C ALA A 47 -15.97 -20.15 -16.54
N GLU A 48 -16.30 -20.47 -15.29
CA GLU A 48 -16.84 -19.50 -14.34
C GLU A 48 -15.82 -18.47 -13.84
N TRP A 49 -14.50 -18.70 -14.03
CA TRP A 49 -13.44 -17.72 -13.73
C TRP A 49 -13.31 -16.63 -14.80
N GLY A 50 -14.07 -16.72 -15.89
CA GLY A 50 -14.09 -15.72 -16.95
C GLY A 50 -12.75 -15.57 -17.68
N THR A 51 -12.54 -14.40 -18.26
CA THR A 51 -11.24 -14.04 -18.89
C THR A 51 -10.38 -13.36 -17.85
N THR A 52 -9.24 -13.96 -17.49
CA THR A 52 -8.31 -13.41 -16.50
C THR A 52 -7.79 -12.03 -16.92
N LYS A 53 -8.06 -11.01 -16.10
CA LYS A 53 -7.48 -9.67 -16.21
C LYS A 53 -6.20 -9.57 -15.38
N THR A 54 -6.26 -10.01 -14.13
CA THR A 54 -5.11 -9.95 -13.19
C THR A 54 -5.04 -11.23 -12.35
N VAL A 55 -3.83 -11.64 -11.99
CA VAL A 55 -3.56 -12.75 -11.06
C VAL A 55 -2.82 -12.21 -9.84
N TYR A 56 -3.18 -12.72 -8.66
CA TYR A 56 -2.57 -12.37 -7.38
C TYR A 56 -2.13 -13.64 -6.65
N CYS A 57 -1.10 -13.50 -5.81
CA CYS A 57 -0.55 -14.54 -4.95
C CYS A 57 -0.58 -14.03 -3.51
N HIS A 58 -1.56 -14.52 -2.75
CA HIS A 58 -1.61 -14.28 -1.31
C HIS A 58 -0.79 -15.36 -0.61
N LEU A 59 0.28 -14.95 0.08
CA LEU A 59 1.24 -15.84 0.72
C LEU A 59 1.39 -15.43 2.18
N TYR A 60 1.23 -16.37 3.09
CA TYR A 60 1.36 -16.13 4.52
C TYR A 60 2.18 -17.22 5.22
N ALA A 61 2.82 -16.85 6.32
CA ALA A 61 3.53 -17.80 7.18
C ALA A 61 2.52 -18.61 8.01
N VAL A 62 2.73 -19.92 8.08
CA VAL A 62 1.97 -20.84 8.93
C VAL A 62 2.75 -21.18 10.19
N ALA A 63 4.07 -21.40 10.08
CA ALA A 63 4.97 -21.62 11.21
C ALA A 63 6.43 -21.37 10.82
N GLY A 64 7.26 -21.00 11.80
CA GLY A 64 8.72 -20.86 11.61
C GLY A 64 9.17 -19.57 10.90
N ASP A 65 8.25 -18.66 10.63
CA ASP A 65 8.52 -17.34 10.06
C ASP A 65 7.52 -16.29 10.55
N ASP A 66 7.91 -15.03 10.48
CA ASP A 66 7.10 -13.86 10.81
C ASP A 66 6.94 -13.02 9.54
N LEU A 67 6.02 -13.45 8.68
CA LEU A 67 5.68 -12.75 7.45
C LEU A 67 4.39 -11.94 7.69
N PRO A 68 4.42 -10.61 7.53
CA PRO A 68 3.23 -9.80 7.74
C PRO A 68 2.15 -10.13 6.69
N GLU A 69 0.89 -10.06 7.10
CA GLU A 69 -0.23 -10.20 6.18
C GLU A 69 -0.25 -9.06 5.16
N THR A 70 -0.46 -9.42 3.90
CA THR A 70 -0.68 -8.47 2.81
C THR A 70 -2.17 -8.23 2.59
N SER A 71 -2.52 -7.03 2.11
CA SER A 71 -3.89 -6.75 1.73
C SER A 71 -4.31 -7.63 0.56
N TRP A 72 -5.41 -8.36 0.75
CA TRP A 72 -5.97 -9.28 -0.24
C TRP A 72 -6.15 -8.62 -1.62
N GLN A 73 -5.59 -9.25 -2.66
CA GLN A 73 -5.58 -8.76 -4.04
C GLN A 73 -4.98 -7.34 -4.18
N GLY A 74 -4.08 -6.98 -3.27
CA GLY A 74 -3.33 -5.74 -3.29
C GLY A 74 -2.18 -5.76 -4.30
N LYS A 75 -1.58 -4.58 -4.52
CA LYS A 75 -0.44 -4.40 -5.45
C LYS A 75 0.74 -5.31 -5.10
N ALA A 76 1.00 -5.52 -3.80
CA ALA A 76 2.10 -6.36 -3.32
C ALA A 76 1.96 -7.84 -3.72
N GLU A 77 0.74 -8.32 -3.97
CA GLU A 77 0.44 -9.72 -4.32
C GLU A 77 0.37 -9.93 -5.84
N LYS A 78 0.39 -8.86 -6.64
CA LYS A 78 0.16 -8.93 -8.09
C LYS A 78 1.23 -9.79 -8.76
N CYS A 79 0.79 -10.85 -9.42
CA CYS A 79 1.65 -11.74 -10.19
C CYS A 79 2.01 -11.14 -11.54
N LYS A 80 3.19 -11.47 -12.03
CA LYS A 80 3.64 -11.12 -13.39
C LYS A 80 3.40 -12.29 -14.32
N LYS A 81 3.15 -12.03 -15.61
CA LYS A 81 3.03 -13.07 -16.62
C LYS A 81 4.38 -13.30 -17.28
N ASP A 82 4.84 -14.55 -17.27
CA ASP A 82 5.99 -14.98 -18.06
C ASP A 82 5.55 -15.11 -19.53
N THR A 83 6.13 -14.29 -20.40
CA THR A 83 5.77 -14.25 -21.83
C THR A 83 6.24 -15.48 -22.60
N ALA A 84 7.27 -16.17 -22.12
CA ALA A 84 7.80 -17.36 -22.78
C ALA A 84 6.94 -18.61 -22.49
N THR A 85 6.47 -18.74 -21.25
CA THR A 85 5.70 -19.92 -20.80
C THR A 85 4.20 -19.68 -20.75
N GLY A 86 3.77 -18.42 -20.66
CA GLY A 86 2.37 -18.03 -20.44
C GLY A 86 1.90 -18.18 -19.00
N LEU A 87 2.76 -18.66 -18.08
CA LEU A 87 2.45 -18.83 -16.66
C LEU A 87 2.46 -17.49 -15.93
N TYR A 88 1.69 -17.39 -14.85
CA TYR A 88 1.80 -16.29 -13.91
C TYR A 88 2.80 -16.66 -12.82
N TYR A 89 3.57 -15.71 -12.32
CA TYR A 89 4.53 -15.95 -11.26
C TYR A 89 4.51 -14.86 -10.19
N PHE A 90 4.81 -15.28 -8.97
CA PHE A 90 5.12 -14.41 -7.85
C PHE A 90 6.57 -14.63 -7.44
N ASP A 91 7.33 -13.55 -7.27
CA ASP A 91 8.72 -13.59 -6.86
C ASP A 91 8.82 -13.41 -5.35
N THR A 92 9.11 -14.48 -4.63
CA THR A 92 9.18 -14.49 -3.16
C THR A 92 10.32 -13.61 -2.63
N ALA A 93 11.31 -13.26 -3.45
CA ALA A 93 12.35 -12.30 -3.06
C ALA A 93 11.82 -10.87 -2.86
N LYS A 94 10.57 -10.59 -3.28
CA LYS A 94 9.89 -9.30 -3.07
C LYS A 94 9.17 -9.19 -1.74
N LEU A 95 9.08 -10.27 -0.98
CA LEU A 95 8.42 -10.26 0.34
C LEU A 95 9.06 -9.20 1.25
N LYS A 96 8.20 -8.55 2.03
CA LYS A 96 8.59 -7.47 2.95
C LYS A 96 8.32 -7.89 4.39
N SER A 97 9.20 -7.45 5.28
CA SER A 97 9.01 -7.56 6.73
C SER A 97 8.02 -6.50 7.21
N ALA A 98 7.53 -6.60 8.44
CA ALA A 98 6.56 -5.66 9.01
C ALA A 98 7.05 -4.19 9.02
N ASP A 99 8.36 -3.97 9.04
CA ASP A 99 9.00 -2.66 8.96
C ASP A 99 9.22 -2.15 7.53
N GLY A 100 8.71 -2.86 6.51
CA GLY A 100 8.86 -2.53 5.10
C GLY A 100 10.21 -2.90 4.48
N THR A 101 11.14 -3.46 5.26
CA THR A 101 12.43 -3.94 4.74
C THR A 101 12.30 -5.24 3.95
N ASN A 102 13.33 -5.61 3.19
CA ASN A 102 13.34 -6.87 2.45
C ASN A 102 13.36 -8.06 3.42
N HIS A 103 12.37 -8.95 3.30
CA HIS A 103 12.25 -10.16 4.14
C HIS A 103 13.27 -11.24 3.75
N GLY A 104 13.69 -11.28 2.48
CA GLY A 104 14.68 -12.24 1.98
C GLY A 104 14.09 -13.55 1.42
N GLY A 105 12.77 -13.67 1.35
CA GLY A 105 12.06 -14.79 0.72
C GLY A 105 11.83 -15.99 1.65
N LEU A 106 11.49 -17.15 1.07
CA LEU A 106 11.11 -18.32 1.86
C LEU A 106 12.29 -18.87 2.68
N LYS A 107 12.05 -19.06 3.98
CA LYS A 107 13.04 -19.58 4.93
C LYS A 107 13.08 -21.11 4.91
N ASP A 108 14.25 -21.65 5.27
CA ASP A 108 14.37 -23.07 5.57
C ASP A 108 13.68 -23.38 6.91
N ASN A 109 13.07 -24.56 7.01
CA ASN A 109 12.35 -25.00 8.20
C ASN A 109 11.15 -24.13 8.63
N ALA A 110 10.46 -23.54 7.65
CA ALA A 110 9.21 -22.82 7.85
C ALA A 110 8.12 -23.42 6.97
N ASP A 111 6.88 -23.35 7.47
CA ASP A 111 5.68 -23.65 6.69
C ASP A 111 5.03 -22.37 6.22
N TYR A 112 4.63 -22.35 4.96
CA TYR A 112 3.83 -21.29 4.38
C TYR A 112 2.57 -21.88 3.78
N ALA A 113 1.62 -21.01 3.48
CA ALA A 113 0.53 -21.32 2.59
C ALA A 113 0.37 -20.23 1.55
N VAL A 114 -0.16 -20.64 0.40
CA VAL A 114 -0.39 -19.76 -0.74
C VAL A 114 -1.80 -19.97 -1.29
N ILE A 115 -2.42 -18.86 -1.66
CA ILE A 115 -3.65 -18.80 -2.43
C ILE A 115 -3.36 -18.01 -3.70
N PHE A 116 -3.61 -18.60 -4.86
CA PHE A 116 -3.68 -17.84 -6.10
C PHE A 116 -5.11 -17.38 -6.33
N SER A 117 -5.28 -16.12 -6.70
CA SER A 117 -6.59 -15.58 -7.06
C SER A 117 -6.52 -14.80 -8.37
N THR A 118 -7.65 -14.70 -9.07
CA THR A 118 -7.78 -13.92 -10.28
C THR A 118 -8.90 -12.90 -10.18
N ILE A 119 -8.72 -11.77 -10.83
CA ILE A 119 -9.81 -10.86 -11.19
C ILE A 119 -10.07 -11.01 -12.68
N ASP A 120 -11.33 -11.24 -13.07
CA ASP A 120 -11.74 -11.38 -14.46
C ASP A 120 -12.04 -10.00 -15.12
N THR A 121 -12.31 -9.99 -16.43
CA THR A 121 -12.67 -8.76 -17.17
C THR A 121 -13.99 -8.12 -16.75
N LYS A 122 -14.80 -8.80 -15.90
CA LYS A 122 -16.03 -8.29 -15.29
C LYS A 122 -15.84 -7.92 -13.81
N SER A 123 -14.59 -7.88 -13.35
CA SER A 123 -14.22 -7.59 -11.96
C SER A 123 -14.74 -8.62 -10.95
N GLN A 124 -14.93 -9.87 -11.36
CA GLN A 124 -15.25 -10.99 -10.47
C GLN A 124 -13.96 -11.64 -9.94
N SER A 125 -13.96 -11.99 -8.66
CA SER A 125 -12.83 -12.60 -7.98
C SER A 125 -13.02 -14.11 -7.81
N HIS A 126 -11.98 -14.87 -8.10
CA HIS A 126 -11.94 -16.33 -7.96
C HIS A 126 -10.61 -16.75 -7.34
N GLN A 127 -10.59 -17.83 -6.57
CA GLN A 127 -9.40 -18.24 -5.82
C GLN A 127 -9.24 -19.75 -5.73
N THR A 128 -7.98 -20.18 -5.57
CA THR A 128 -7.66 -21.54 -5.15
C THR A 128 -7.99 -21.74 -3.67
N CYS A 129 -7.99 -22.99 -3.23
CA CYS A 129 -7.86 -23.31 -1.81
C CYS A 129 -6.48 -22.86 -1.28
N ASN A 130 -6.34 -22.88 0.04
CA ASN A 130 -5.05 -22.80 0.71
C ASN A 130 -4.17 -23.99 0.30
N VAL A 131 -3.01 -23.73 -0.31
CA VAL A 131 -2.04 -24.77 -0.69
C VAL A 131 -0.80 -24.61 0.19
N THR A 132 -0.33 -25.70 0.81
CA THR A 132 0.92 -25.67 1.57
C THR A 132 2.10 -25.34 0.67
N LEU A 133 3.03 -24.57 1.21
CA LEU A 133 4.21 -24.07 0.52
C LEU A 133 5.43 -24.21 1.43
N GLY A 134 6.55 -24.61 0.84
CA GLY A 134 7.86 -24.51 1.44
C GLY A 134 8.88 -24.13 0.38
N LYS A 135 10.11 -23.82 0.84
CA LYS A 135 11.22 -23.46 -0.06
C LYS A 135 11.48 -24.46 -1.21
N PRO A 136 11.28 -25.79 -1.06
CA PRO A 136 11.40 -26.74 -2.18
C PRO A 136 10.41 -26.52 -3.34
N CYS A 137 9.34 -25.75 -3.15
CA CYS A 137 8.38 -25.42 -4.20
C CYS A 137 8.83 -24.25 -5.09
N LEU A 138 9.95 -23.59 -4.77
CA LEU A 138 10.50 -22.55 -5.63
C LEU A 138 10.84 -23.13 -7.01
N GLY A 139 10.43 -22.43 -8.07
CA GLY A 139 10.46 -22.87 -9.46
C GLY A 139 9.32 -23.81 -9.88
N ASP A 140 8.44 -24.21 -8.95
CA ASP A 140 7.32 -25.10 -9.25
C ASP A 140 6.03 -24.32 -9.56
N THR A 141 5.05 -25.02 -10.13
CA THR A 141 3.80 -24.46 -10.61
C THR A 141 2.60 -25.06 -9.89
N ILE A 142 1.71 -24.21 -9.39
CA ILE A 142 0.38 -24.58 -8.93
C ILE A 142 -0.59 -24.62 -10.12
N TYR A 143 -1.48 -25.61 -10.12
CA TYR A 143 -2.57 -25.73 -11.09
C TYR A 143 -3.86 -26.22 -10.41
N LEU A 144 -5.00 -25.92 -11.02
CA LEU A 144 -6.30 -26.41 -10.59
C LEU A 144 -6.49 -27.89 -10.94
N THR A 145 -6.96 -28.69 -10.00
CA THR A 145 -7.18 -30.14 -10.21
C THR A 145 -8.57 -30.46 -10.77
N GLY A 146 -9.46 -29.45 -10.89
CA GLY A 146 -10.80 -29.58 -11.47
C GLY A 146 -11.92 -29.92 -10.47
N GLY A 147 -11.63 -29.97 -9.17
CA GLY A 147 -12.61 -30.17 -8.10
C GLY A 147 -12.66 -28.99 -7.12
N THR A 148 -13.45 -29.14 -6.05
CA THR A 148 -13.49 -28.18 -4.95
C THR A 148 -13.29 -28.86 -3.60
N VAL A 149 -12.65 -28.17 -2.65
CA VAL A 149 -12.45 -28.61 -1.26
C VAL A 149 -13.28 -27.72 -0.33
N GLU A 150 -13.53 -28.18 0.90
CA GLU A 150 -14.15 -27.36 1.94
C GLU A 150 -13.26 -26.15 2.23
N ASN A 151 -13.86 -24.97 2.31
CA ASN A 151 -13.13 -23.76 2.69
C ASN A 151 -12.78 -23.84 4.19
N THR A 152 -11.53 -23.51 4.51
CA THR A 152 -10.97 -23.73 5.85
C THR A 152 -11.45 -22.73 6.89
N GLU A 153 -12.02 -21.60 6.46
CA GLU A 153 -12.54 -20.53 7.34
C GLU A 153 -14.07 -20.60 7.45
N ASP A 154 -14.74 -20.86 6.34
CA ASP A 154 -16.20 -20.89 6.22
C ASP A 154 -16.63 -22.19 5.53
N SER A 155 -16.98 -23.20 6.33
CA SER A 155 -17.44 -24.51 5.85
C SER A 155 -18.71 -24.47 4.99
N SER A 156 -19.42 -23.35 4.93
CA SER A 156 -20.55 -23.20 4.00
C SER A 156 -20.10 -22.95 2.56
N LYS A 157 -18.82 -22.61 2.37
CA LYS A 157 -18.18 -22.34 1.09
C LYS A 157 -17.26 -23.49 0.66
N ARG A 158 -16.92 -23.48 -0.63
CA ARG A 158 -15.96 -24.40 -1.21
C ARG A 158 -14.96 -23.63 -2.05
N ASP A 159 -13.70 -24.00 -1.95
CA ASP A 159 -12.61 -23.42 -2.72
C ASP A 159 -12.21 -24.33 -3.87
N PHE A 160 -11.65 -23.76 -4.94
CA PHE A 160 -11.15 -24.55 -6.06
C PHE A 160 -9.89 -25.31 -5.65
N ALA A 161 -9.92 -26.63 -5.81
CA ALA A 161 -8.82 -27.49 -5.43
C ALA A 161 -7.60 -27.24 -6.32
N ALA A 162 -6.45 -27.03 -5.69
CA ALA A 162 -5.18 -26.74 -6.36
C ALA A 162 -4.05 -27.58 -5.77
N THR A 163 -3.05 -27.91 -6.59
CA THR A 163 -1.84 -28.62 -6.13
C THR A 163 -0.62 -28.26 -6.98
N TRP A 164 0.55 -28.67 -6.53
CA TRP A 164 1.83 -28.47 -7.20
C TRP A 164 2.06 -29.49 -8.32
N LYS A 165 2.64 -29.07 -9.44
CA LYS A 165 2.98 -29.97 -10.55
C LYS A 165 4.07 -30.96 -10.17
N ASN A 166 5.14 -30.52 -9.53
CA ASN A 166 6.30 -31.37 -9.23
C ASN A 166 6.41 -31.76 -7.74
N ASN A 167 5.82 -30.99 -6.84
CA ASN A 167 5.93 -31.19 -5.39
C ASN A 167 4.64 -31.71 -4.71
N SER A 168 3.68 -32.26 -5.47
CA SER A 168 2.36 -32.70 -4.95
C SER A 168 2.40 -33.84 -3.92
N ASP A 169 3.50 -34.60 -3.88
CA ASP A 169 3.69 -35.64 -2.86
C ASP A 169 3.81 -35.03 -1.45
N ASN A 170 4.51 -33.90 -1.33
CA ASN A 170 4.81 -33.26 -0.05
C ASN A 170 3.91 -32.05 0.25
N TYR A 171 3.45 -31.35 -0.80
CA TYR A 171 2.70 -30.11 -0.69
C TYR A 171 1.37 -30.18 -1.47
N GLY A 172 0.35 -29.45 -1.04
CA GLY A 172 -0.99 -29.56 -1.63
C GLY A 172 -2.04 -28.83 -0.80
N PRO A 173 -3.35 -29.08 -1.02
CA PRO A 173 -4.42 -28.47 -0.22
C PRO A 173 -4.12 -28.60 1.27
N LYS A 174 -4.08 -27.48 2.00
CA LYS A 174 -3.68 -27.45 3.41
C LYS A 174 -4.79 -28.07 4.27
N ALA A 175 -4.42 -29.07 5.07
CA ALA A 175 -5.31 -29.60 6.10
C ALA A 175 -5.60 -28.52 7.16
N ALA A 176 -6.84 -28.45 7.63
CA ALA A 176 -7.28 -27.52 8.66
C ALA A 176 -8.41 -28.12 9.50
N ILE A 177 -8.73 -27.45 10.60
CA ILE A 177 -9.91 -27.75 11.40
C ILE A 177 -10.89 -26.60 11.20
N THR A 178 -12.07 -26.91 10.69
CA THR A 178 -13.01 -25.90 10.19
C THR A 178 -13.93 -25.36 11.28
N SER A 179 -14.73 -24.34 10.96
CA SER A 179 -15.72 -23.76 11.87
C SER A 179 -16.84 -24.74 12.28
N LEU A 180 -16.99 -25.87 11.57
CA LEU A 180 -17.87 -26.98 11.95
C LEU A 180 -17.20 -28.05 12.83
N GLY A 181 -15.91 -27.89 13.15
CA GLY A 181 -15.16 -28.89 13.92
C GLY A 181 -14.76 -30.12 13.10
N HIS A 182 -14.67 -29.99 11.77
CA HIS A 182 -14.21 -31.07 10.90
C HIS A 182 -12.73 -30.91 10.57
N VAL A 183 -12.00 -32.02 10.54
CA VAL A 183 -10.64 -32.08 10.00
C VAL A 183 -10.74 -32.25 8.48
N THR A 184 -10.26 -31.28 7.72
CA THR A 184 -10.27 -31.38 6.25
C THR A 184 -9.20 -32.35 5.76
N GLU A 185 -9.49 -33.04 4.66
CA GLU A 185 -8.47 -33.79 3.92
C GLU A 185 -7.41 -32.83 3.36
N GLY A 186 -6.14 -33.20 3.42
CA GLY A 186 -5.07 -32.36 2.89
C GLY A 186 -3.67 -32.72 3.36
N ARG A 187 -2.72 -31.85 3.01
CA ARG A 187 -1.35 -31.86 3.53
C ARG A 187 -1.32 -31.02 4.80
N PHE A 188 -0.88 -31.67 5.86
CA PHE A 188 -0.61 -30.97 7.08
C PHE A 188 0.73 -30.22 6.98
N PRO A 189 0.86 -29.05 7.62
CA PRO A 189 2.17 -28.41 7.77
C PRO A 189 3.14 -29.30 8.57
N VAL A 190 4.44 -29.07 8.37
CA VAL A 190 5.54 -29.89 8.92
C VAL A 190 6.05 -29.34 10.25
N TYR A 191 6.20 -28.03 10.34
CA TYR A 191 6.71 -27.26 11.48
C TYR A 191 5.61 -26.66 12.35
N PHE A 192 4.36 -26.58 11.84
CA PHE A 192 3.18 -26.35 12.68
C PHE A 192 2.67 -27.67 13.23
N SER A 193 2.87 -27.89 14.53
CA SER A 193 2.53 -29.15 15.19
C SER A 193 1.02 -29.40 15.21
N ARG A 194 0.65 -30.68 15.37
CA ARG A 194 -0.76 -31.08 15.49
C ARG A 194 -1.43 -30.46 16.72
N ALA A 195 -0.68 -30.27 17.80
CA ALA A 195 -1.18 -29.61 19.00
C ALA A 195 -1.52 -28.13 18.75
N GLU A 196 -0.61 -27.40 18.11
CA GLU A 196 -0.81 -26.00 17.73
C GLU A 196 -1.98 -25.84 16.74
N MET A 197 -2.16 -26.79 15.81
CA MET A 197 -3.33 -26.80 14.92
C MET A 197 -4.66 -26.87 15.67
N VAL A 198 -4.78 -27.75 16.67
CA VAL A 198 -6.00 -27.84 17.49
C VAL A 198 -6.15 -26.60 18.36
N ALA A 199 -5.07 -26.10 18.94
CA ALA A 199 -5.09 -24.87 19.73
C ALA A 199 -5.62 -23.67 18.92
N GLN A 200 -5.14 -23.51 17.69
CA GLN A 200 -5.62 -22.49 16.75
C GLN A 200 -7.10 -22.65 16.40
N ALA A 201 -7.57 -23.89 16.22
CA ALA A 201 -8.98 -24.15 15.96
C ALA A 201 -9.87 -23.77 17.16
N ILE A 202 -9.43 -24.11 18.38
CA ILE A 202 -10.13 -23.71 19.60
C ILE A 202 -10.17 -22.18 19.72
N PHE A 203 -9.06 -21.50 19.46
CA PHE A 203 -8.99 -20.04 19.52
C PHE A 203 -9.93 -19.38 18.51
N ASN A 204 -9.92 -19.86 17.26
CA ASN A 204 -10.72 -19.27 16.20
C ASN A 204 -12.22 -19.50 16.40
N TRP A 205 -12.61 -20.67 16.93
CA TRP A 205 -13.98 -21.16 16.76
C TRP A 205 -14.70 -21.56 18.04
N ALA A 206 -14.02 -21.87 19.15
CA ALA A 206 -14.72 -22.41 20.33
C ALA A 206 -15.73 -21.42 20.93
N VAL A 207 -15.39 -20.12 20.95
CA VAL A 207 -16.30 -19.06 21.43
C VAL A 207 -17.35 -18.70 20.37
N LYS A 208 -16.97 -18.66 19.09
CA LYS A 208 -17.85 -18.27 17.98
C LYS A 208 -18.88 -19.35 17.63
N ASN A 209 -18.48 -20.62 17.74
CA ASN A 209 -19.25 -21.81 17.33
C ASN A 209 -19.32 -22.87 18.44
N PRO A 210 -19.81 -22.54 19.65
CA PRO A 210 -19.74 -23.42 20.83
C PRO A 210 -20.57 -24.71 20.68
N LYS A 211 -21.51 -24.75 19.74
CA LYS A 211 -22.30 -25.96 19.43
C LYS A 211 -21.49 -27.01 18.66
N ASN A 212 -20.47 -26.58 17.92
CA ASN A 212 -19.61 -27.45 17.12
C ASN A 212 -18.32 -27.79 17.87
N TYR A 213 -17.90 -26.96 18.81
CA TYR A 213 -16.71 -27.17 19.65
C TYR A 213 -17.13 -27.59 21.05
N THR A 214 -17.57 -28.85 21.17
CA THR A 214 -17.90 -29.49 22.45
C THR A 214 -16.74 -30.36 22.93
N PRO A 215 -16.69 -30.79 24.21
CA PRO A 215 -15.64 -31.69 24.68
C PRO A 215 -15.53 -32.99 23.87
N GLU A 216 -16.66 -33.54 23.42
CA GLU A 216 -16.68 -34.74 22.57
C GLU A 216 -16.07 -34.45 21.20
N THR A 217 -16.48 -33.37 20.54
CA THR A 217 -15.96 -33.00 19.21
C THR A 217 -14.48 -32.63 19.26
N VAL A 218 -14.03 -31.91 20.29
CA VAL A 218 -12.62 -31.55 20.46
C VAL A 218 -11.77 -32.80 20.74
N ALA A 219 -12.25 -33.76 21.52
CA ALA A 219 -11.57 -35.05 21.70
C ALA A 219 -11.47 -35.84 20.38
N ASP A 220 -12.53 -35.87 19.58
CA ASP A 220 -12.53 -36.51 18.26
C ASP A 220 -11.55 -35.84 17.29
N ILE A 221 -11.47 -34.51 17.31
CA ILE A 221 -10.50 -33.74 16.52
C ILE A 221 -9.08 -34.12 16.95
N CYS A 222 -8.78 -34.10 18.26
CA CYS A 222 -7.47 -34.47 18.80
C CYS A 222 -7.05 -35.88 18.35
N ALA A 223 -7.97 -36.85 18.42
CA ALA A 223 -7.71 -38.21 17.98
C ALA A 223 -7.46 -38.31 16.46
N GLN A 224 -8.23 -37.58 15.64
CA GLN A 224 -8.08 -37.59 14.18
C GLN A 224 -6.74 -37.01 13.71
N VAL A 225 -6.24 -35.98 14.40
CA VAL A 225 -4.97 -35.33 14.05
C VAL A 225 -3.78 -35.87 14.85
N GLU A 226 -4.01 -36.86 15.71
CA GLU A 226 -3.00 -37.46 16.61
C GLU A 226 -2.33 -36.42 17.53
N ALA A 227 -3.12 -35.47 18.06
CA ALA A 227 -2.66 -34.49 19.05
C ALA A 227 -3.00 -34.95 20.48
N GLU A 228 -2.02 -34.94 21.37
CA GLU A 228 -2.24 -35.21 22.79
C GLU A 228 -2.94 -34.01 23.46
N PRO A 229 -4.07 -34.19 24.16
CA PRO A 229 -4.85 -33.07 24.70
C PRO A 229 -4.08 -32.14 25.64
N MET A 230 -3.11 -32.67 26.40
CA MET A 230 -2.27 -31.85 27.28
C MET A 230 -1.29 -30.99 26.48
N ASP A 231 -0.77 -31.49 25.36
CA ASP A 231 0.11 -30.71 24.47
C ASP A 231 -0.68 -29.60 23.79
N VAL A 232 -1.94 -29.85 23.40
CA VAL A 232 -2.85 -28.81 22.88
C VAL A 232 -3.10 -27.72 23.92
N TYR A 233 -3.34 -28.09 25.18
CA TYR A 233 -3.53 -27.13 26.26
C TYR A 233 -2.30 -26.25 26.45
N ASN A 234 -1.10 -26.85 26.47
CA ASN A 234 0.15 -26.11 26.63
C ASN A 234 0.42 -25.19 25.43
N ALA A 235 0.20 -25.67 24.20
CA ALA A 235 0.34 -24.87 22.98
C ALA A 235 -0.64 -23.68 22.98
N TYR A 236 -1.89 -23.88 23.38
CA TYR A 236 -2.87 -22.78 23.49
C TYR A 236 -2.41 -21.71 24.48
N ALA A 237 -1.91 -22.12 25.65
CA ALA A 237 -1.44 -21.20 26.67
C ALA A 237 -0.21 -20.39 26.22
N GLU A 238 0.67 -21.01 25.43
CA GLU A 238 1.88 -20.36 24.90
C GLU A 238 1.58 -19.42 23.73
N MET A 239 0.83 -19.91 22.72
CA MET A 239 0.52 -19.15 21.51
C MET A 239 -0.31 -17.90 21.78
N TYR A 240 -1.26 -17.97 22.73
CA TYR A 240 -2.21 -16.90 23.01
C TYR A 240 -1.99 -16.23 24.37
N ALA A 241 -0.76 -16.25 24.88
CA ALA A 241 -0.44 -15.70 26.20
C ALA A 241 -0.81 -14.21 26.32
N THR A 242 -0.68 -13.44 25.23
CA THR A 242 -1.01 -12.01 25.18
C THR A 242 -2.51 -11.79 25.26
N GLU A 243 -3.29 -12.54 24.47
CA GLU A 243 -4.75 -12.46 24.40
C GLU A 243 -5.38 -12.94 25.70
N LEU A 244 -4.83 -14.00 26.30
CA LEU A 244 -5.23 -14.52 27.61
C LEU A 244 -4.98 -13.52 28.75
N ALA A 245 -4.03 -12.60 28.59
CA ALA A 245 -3.72 -11.57 29.59
C ALA A 245 -4.70 -10.39 29.56
N ASP A 246 -5.42 -10.18 28.45
CA ASP A 246 -6.41 -9.10 28.30
C ASP A 246 -7.75 -9.62 27.70
N PRO A 247 -8.54 -10.35 28.49
CA PRO A 247 -9.81 -10.90 28.03
C PRO A 247 -10.86 -9.84 27.68
N VAL A 248 -10.66 -8.57 28.09
CA VAL A 248 -11.58 -7.47 27.74
C VAL A 248 -11.32 -7.00 26.32
N ALA A 249 -10.05 -6.88 25.92
CA ALA A 249 -9.68 -6.59 24.53
C ALA A 249 -9.95 -7.78 23.60
N TYR A 250 -9.84 -9.01 24.10
CA TYR A 250 -9.98 -10.25 23.31
C TYR A 250 -11.12 -11.16 23.83
N PRO A 251 -12.39 -10.75 23.71
CA PRO A 251 -13.54 -11.50 24.23
C PRO A 251 -13.77 -12.85 23.54
N ASP A 252 -13.19 -13.05 22.35
CA ASP A 252 -13.26 -14.31 21.60
C ASP A 252 -12.18 -15.32 22.02
N CYS A 253 -11.21 -14.92 22.84
CA CYS A 253 -10.21 -15.84 23.39
C CYS A 253 -10.81 -16.63 24.56
N ALA A 254 -10.87 -17.96 24.43
CA ALA A 254 -11.42 -18.82 25.47
C ALA A 254 -10.47 -18.88 26.69
N PRO A 255 -10.95 -18.63 27.92
CA PRO A 255 -10.12 -18.78 29.11
C PRO A 255 -9.55 -20.21 29.24
N LEU A 256 -8.37 -20.35 29.84
CA LEU A 256 -7.71 -21.65 30.03
C LEU A 256 -8.57 -22.67 30.78
N THR A 257 -9.49 -22.24 31.64
CA THR A 257 -10.45 -23.13 32.32
C THR A 257 -11.46 -23.75 31.35
N THR A 258 -11.93 -22.98 30.36
CA THR A 258 -12.79 -23.45 29.27
C THR A 258 -12.03 -24.41 28.38
N VAL A 259 -10.79 -24.07 28.01
CA VAL A 259 -9.92 -24.91 27.16
C VAL A 259 -9.62 -26.25 27.84
N ALA A 260 -9.28 -26.25 29.14
CA ALA A 260 -9.09 -27.48 29.91
C ALA A 260 -10.35 -28.37 29.91
N THR A 261 -11.53 -27.76 30.02
CA THR A 261 -12.82 -28.48 29.97
C THR A 261 -13.07 -29.10 28.60
N LEU A 262 -12.80 -28.36 27.51
CA LEU A 262 -12.95 -28.86 26.14
C LEU A 262 -11.98 -30.03 25.85
N LEU A 263 -10.77 -29.96 26.39
CA LEU A 263 -9.74 -30.98 26.20
C LEU A 263 -9.84 -32.15 27.19
N GLY A 264 -10.67 -32.03 28.23
CA GLY A 264 -10.81 -33.05 29.27
C GLY A 264 -9.54 -33.24 30.12
N VAL A 265 -8.72 -32.20 30.27
CA VAL A 265 -7.45 -32.23 31.01
C VAL A 265 -7.55 -31.55 32.37
N ASP A 266 -6.72 -31.99 33.32
CA ASP A 266 -6.56 -31.34 34.63
C ASP A 266 -5.13 -30.75 34.74
N PRO A 267 -4.96 -29.43 34.56
CA PRO A 267 -3.65 -28.79 34.56
C PRO A 267 -3.04 -28.63 35.97
N SER A 268 -3.76 -29.00 37.05
CA SER A 268 -3.30 -28.83 38.44
C SER A 268 -2.01 -29.59 38.80
N GLY A 269 -1.50 -30.43 37.89
CA GLY A 269 -0.22 -31.12 38.01
C GLY A 269 1.01 -30.38 37.44
N THR A 270 0.86 -29.20 36.82
CA THR A 270 1.97 -28.48 36.16
C THR A 270 2.09 -27.06 36.71
N THR A 271 3.19 -26.77 37.42
CA THR A 271 3.40 -25.48 38.10
C THR A 271 3.93 -24.40 37.15
N ALA A 272 3.15 -23.34 36.94
CA ALA A 272 3.59 -22.01 36.48
C ALA A 272 3.16 -20.94 37.52
N PRO A 273 3.88 -19.81 37.63
CA PRO A 273 3.94 -18.99 38.85
C PRO A 273 2.70 -18.12 39.04
N ALA A 274 2.20 -18.05 40.28
CA ALA A 274 1.09 -17.22 40.68
C ALA A 274 1.51 -15.74 40.77
N THR A 275 0.74 -14.86 40.12
CA THR A 275 0.78 -13.41 40.32
C THR A 275 -0.50 -13.03 41.06
N GLU A 276 -0.36 -12.48 42.27
CA GLU A 276 -1.48 -11.97 43.08
C GLU A 276 -1.94 -10.60 42.55
N GLU A 277 -3.24 -10.46 42.30
CA GLU A 277 -3.89 -9.15 42.08
C GLU A 277 -4.21 -8.45 43.41
N PRO A 278 -4.07 -7.11 43.51
CA PRO A 278 -4.61 -6.35 44.63
C PRO A 278 -6.05 -5.89 44.36
N THR A 279 -6.88 -5.98 45.40
CA THR A 279 -8.27 -5.53 45.43
C THR A 279 -8.33 -4.00 45.50
N THR A 280 -9.19 -3.37 44.69
CA THR A 280 -9.49 -1.93 44.79
C THR A 280 -10.99 -1.70 45.04
N VAL A 281 -11.27 -0.77 45.93
CA VAL A 281 -12.58 -0.47 46.54
C VAL A 281 -13.29 0.64 45.73
N GLU A 282 -14.62 0.56 45.65
CA GLU A 282 -15.53 1.51 44.97
C GLU A 282 -15.39 2.97 45.46
N PRO A 283 -15.60 3.98 44.58
CA PRO A 283 -15.91 5.33 45.01
C PRO A 283 -17.41 5.63 44.99
N THR A 284 -17.77 6.45 45.98
CA THR A 284 -19.10 7.01 46.27
C THR A 284 -19.54 8.04 45.22
N THR A 285 -20.81 8.02 44.85
CA THR A 285 -21.46 9.01 43.97
C THR A 285 -21.95 10.22 44.76
N GLU A 286 -21.52 11.42 44.35
CA GLU A 286 -22.13 12.72 44.67
C GLU A 286 -23.17 13.11 43.61
N PRO A 287 -24.15 14.00 43.92
CA PRO A 287 -25.25 14.29 43.01
C PRO A 287 -24.84 15.30 41.94
N THR A 288 -25.04 14.92 40.67
CA THR A 288 -24.88 15.78 39.51
C THR A 288 -26.02 16.80 39.45
N THR A 289 -25.67 18.08 39.40
CA THR A 289 -26.58 19.18 39.09
C THR A 289 -27.00 19.13 37.61
N GLU A 290 -28.29 19.35 37.40
CA GLU A 290 -29.01 19.44 36.13
C GLU A 290 -28.37 20.50 35.19
N PRO A 291 -28.18 20.23 33.88
CA PRO A 291 -27.71 21.24 32.95
C PRO A 291 -28.84 22.23 32.64
N ALA A 292 -28.58 23.50 32.91
CA ALA A 292 -29.42 24.60 32.48
C ALA A 292 -29.45 24.66 30.95
N THR A 293 -30.66 24.75 30.41
CA THR A 293 -30.92 25.01 28.99
C THR A 293 -30.58 26.47 28.69
N GLU A 294 -29.41 26.72 28.10
CA GLU A 294 -29.06 28.01 27.48
C GLU A 294 -29.57 28.06 26.02
N PRO A 295 -29.82 29.26 25.46
CA PRO A 295 -30.57 29.40 24.23
C PRO A 295 -29.81 28.90 23.01
N ALA A 296 -30.47 28.10 22.19
CA ALA A 296 -30.08 27.87 20.81
C ALA A 296 -30.08 29.19 20.01
N ASP A 297 -29.12 29.30 19.09
CA ASP A 297 -28.99 30.28 17.99
C ASP A 297 -28.11 31.54 18.19
N ALA A 298 -27.02 31.46 18.96
CA ALA A 298 -25.92 32.42 18.82
C ALA A 298 -24.66 31.74 18.26
N THR A 299 -24.17 32.19 17.10
CA THR A 299 -22.92 31.70 16.51
C THR A 299 -21.75 31.89 17.48
N GLN A 300 -21.04 30.81 17.80
CA GLN A 300 -19.80 30.84 18.58
C GLN A 300 -18.59 30.81 17.64
N TYR A 301 -17.56 31.59 17.97
CA TYR A 301 -16.33 31.62 17.19
C TYR A 301 -15.20 30.99 18.00
N VAL A 302 -14.44 30.09 17.39
CA VAL A 302 -13.31 29.39 18.01
C VAL A 302 -12.05 29.63 17.17
N VAL A 303 -10.91 29.88 17.80
CA VAL A 303 -9.63 29.89 17.10
C VAL A 303 -9.11 28.45 17.00
N ALA A 304 -8.98 27.93 15.80
CA ALA A 304 -8.40 26.62 15.51
C ALA A 304 -7.08 26.78 14.77
N GLY A 305 -6.07 25.98 15.09
CA GLY A 305 -4.73 26.14 14.51
C GLY A 305 -3.77 25.07 15.02
N VAL A 306 -2.48 25.31 14.83
CA VAL A 306 -1.42 24.39 15.30
C VAL A 306 -1.43 24.26 16.83
N GLU A 307 -1.21 23.04 17.32
CA GLU A 307 -1.22 22.71 18.76
C GLU A 307 -0.24 23.59 19.55
N SER A 308 0.91 23.94 18.97
CA SER A 308 1.92 24.79 19.60
C SER A 308 1.45 26.23 19.90
N LEU A 309 0.36 26.68 19.27
CA LEU A 309 -0.32 27.95 19.58
C LEU A 309 -1.56 27.73 20.44
N THR A 310 -2.42 26.80 20.02
CA THR A 310 -3.79 26.68 20.50
C THR A 310 -3.96 25.68 21.64
N GLY A 311 -2.98 24.79 21.85
CA GLY A 311 -3.08 23.61 22.70
C GLY A 311 -3.91 22.46 22.09
N TYR A 312 -4.46 22.65 20.88
CA TYR A 312 -5.30 21.67 20.20
C TYR A 312 -5.08 21.72 18.69
N GLU A 313 -4.60 20.63 18.10
CA GLU A 313 -4.37 20.53 16.66
C GLU A 313 -5.69 20.62 15.88
N TRP A 314 -5.90 21.76 15.19
CA TRP A 314 -7.02 22.04 14.29
C TRP A 314 -8.43 21.72 14.86
N GLN A 315 -8.68 22.05 16.13
CA GLN A 315 -10.00 21.86 16.76
C GLN A 315 -10.89 23.11 16.70
N GLY A 316 -11.93 23.06 15.86
CA GLY A 316 -12.88 24.17 15.65
C GLY A 316 -14.15 24.16 16.51
N SER A 317 -14.39 23.08 17.26
CA SER A 317 -15.60 22.92 18.08
C SER A 317 -15.44 23.51 19.48
N PRO A 318 -16.41 24.30 19.98
CA PRO A 318 -16.43 24.78 21.36
C PRO A 318 -16.40 23.65 22.40
N ALA A 319 -16.92 22.47 22.08
CA ALA A 319 -16.90 21.32 22.99
C ALA A 319 -15.51 20.66 23.09
N LEU A 320 -14.72 20.72 22.02
CA LEU A 320 -13.41 20.08 21.93
C LEU A 320 -12.28 21.03 22.37
N ALA A 321 -12.42 22.32 22.08
CA ALA A 321 -11.47 23.37 22.47
C ALA A 321 -12.20 24.54 23.18
N PRO A 322 -12.83 24.29 24.34
CA PRO A 322 -13.62 25.31 25.05
C PRO A 322 -12.79 26.53 25.45
N GLU A 323 -11.49 26.33 25.69
CA GLU A 323 -10.56 27.42 26.03
C GLU A 323 -10.32 28.36 24.85
N ASN A 324 -10.51 27.91 23.60
CA ASN A 324 -10.24 28.69 22.39
C ASN A 324 -11.47 29.43 21.85
N VAL A 325 -12.59 29.36 22.56
CA VAL A 325 -13.79 30.15 22.25
C VAL A 325 -13.46 31.63 22.43
N MET A 326 -13.70 32.40 21.36
CA MET A 326 -13.46 33.84 21.35
C MET A 326 -14.53 34.58 22.16
N THR A 327 -14.10 35.59 22.92
CA THR A 327 -14.99 36.44 23.70
C THR A 327 -15.43 37.64 22.87
N LYS A 328 -16.73 37.95 22.86
CA LYS A 328 -17.25 39.13 22.16
C LYS A 328 -16.86 40.43 22.88
N SER A 329 -16.30 41.38 22.15
CA SER A 329 -15.95 42.73 22.61
C SER A 329 -16.42 43.76 21.57
N GLY A 330 -17.63 44.31 21.76
CA GLY A 330 -18.28 45.17 20.77
C GLY A 330 -18.67 44.38 19.52
N ASP A 331 -18.23 44.83 18.35
CA ASP A 331 -18.48 44.19 17.05
C ASP A 331 -17.44 43.12 16.67
N VAL A 332 -16.38 42.96 17.47
CA VAL A 332 -15.30 42.00 17.23
C VAL A 332 -15.27 40.92 18.31
N TYR A 333 -14.77 39.75 17.95
CA TYR A 333 -14.49 38.64 18.85
C TYR A 333 -12.99 38.56 19.09
N THR A 334 -12.56 38.22 20.30
CA THR A 334 -11.15 38.26 20.70
C THR A 334 -10.75 37.01 21.47
N LYS A 335 -9.57 36.47 21.19
CA LYS A 335 -8.90 35.42 21.96
C LYS A 335 -7.43 35.78 22.11
N THR A 336 -6.91 35.71 23.33
CA THR A 336 -5.49 35.94 23.62
C THR A 336 -4.87 34.63 24.09
N PHE A 337 -3.74 34.28 23.49
CA PHE A 337 -2.84 33.20 23.90
C PHE A 337 -1.66 33.83 24.63
N THR A 338 -1.45 33.45 25.87
CA THR A 338 -0.45 34.09 26.74
C THR A 338 0.91 33.43 26.59
N ALA A 339 1.99 34.21 26.61
CA ALA A 339 3.37 33.71 26.60
C ALA A 339 3.67 32.70 25.47
N VAL A 340 3.18 32.97 24.26
CA VAL A 340 3.47 32.15 23.08
C VAL A 340 5.00 32.18 22.86
N PRO A 341 5.66 31.00 22.74
CA PRO A 341 7.10 30.94 22.59
C PRO A 341 7.57 31.50 21.24
N VAL A 342 8.87 31.75 21.12
CA VAL A 342 9.50 32.08 19.84
C VAL A 342 9.33 30.90 18.88
N GLY A 343 8.85 31.18 17.68
CA GLY A 343 8.57 30.17 16.67
C GLY A 343 8.26 30.80 15.32
N LYS A 344 8.36 29.99 14.27
CA LYS A 344 8.01 30.39 12.90
C LYS A 344 6.77 29.65 12.43
N SER A 345 6.03 30.25 11.49
CA SER A 345 4.90 29.63 10.78
C SER A 345 3.77 29.12 11.70
N TYR A 346 3.43 29.87 12.75
CA TYR A 346 2.19 29.62 13.48
C TYR A 346 1.01 29.83 12.54
N GLN A 347 0.11 28.85 12.50
CA GLN A 347 -1.07 28.87 11.63
C GLN A 347 -2.37 28.78 12.42
N LEU A 348 -3.37 29.55 11.98
CA LEU A 348 -4.73 29.49 12.53
C LEU A 348 -5.81 29.83 11.51
N LYS A 349 -7.05 29.51 11.89
CA LYS A 349 -8.32 29.94 11.32
C LYS A 349 -9.30 30.27 12.45
N VAL A 350 -10.35 31.00 12.12
CA VAL A 350 -11.52 31.17 13.00
C VAL A 350 -12.64 30.29 12.49
N VAL A 351 -13.27 29.52 13.38
CA VAL A 351 -14.38 28.62 13.05
C VAL A 351 -15.67 29.18 13.63
N ALA A 352 -16.60 29.50 12.74
CA ALA A 352 -17.95 29.90 13.11
C ALA A 352 -18.81 28.64 13.32
N ASN A 353 -19.37 28.48 14.51
CA ASN A 353 -20.20 27.35 14.91
C ASN A 353 -21.64 27.83 15.09
N THR A 354 -22.57 27.37 14.24
CA THR A 354 -24.00 27.72 14.31
C THR A 354 -24.81 26.42 14.37
N GLY A 355 -25.30 26.07 15.56
CA GLY A 355 -25.81 24.73 15.81
C GLY A 355 -24.69 23.69 15.59
N ASP A 356 -24.97 22.69 14.75
CA ASP A 356 -24.01 21.64 14.39
C ASP A 356 -23.14 21.99 13.16
N GLU A 357 -23.40 23.12 12.49
CA GLU A 357 -22.65 23.54 11.30
C GLU A 357 -21.38 24.32 11.66
N GLN A 358 -20.26 23.94 11.04
CA GLN A 358 -18.99 24.65 11.14
C GLN A 358 -18.61 25.31 9.82
N LYS A 359 -18.26 26.60 9.89
CA LYS A 359 -17.65 27.33 8.78
C LYS A 359 -16.25 27.79 9.17
N TRP A 360 -15.26 27.29 8.44
CA TRP A 360 -13.86 27.65 8.61
C TRP A 360 -13.53 28.94 7.86
N ILE A 361 -12.93 29.90 8.54
CA ILE A 361 -12.66 31.23 8.01
C ILE A 361 -11.17 31.50 8.18
N GLY A 362 -10.48 31.71 7.07
CA GLY A 362 -9.06 32.00 7.00
C GLY A 362 -8.76 33.47 6.80
N LEU A 363 -7.51 33.75 6.40
CA LEU A 363 -7.00 35.09 6.14
C LEU A 363 -7.91 35.82 5.14
N ASP A 364 -8.37 37.01 5.52
CA ASP A 364 -9.28 37.87 4.73
C ASP A 364 -10.54 37.14 4.21
N GLY A 365 -11.06 36.19 5.00
CA GLY A 365 -12.26 35.43 4.66
C GLY A 365 -12.07 34.35 3.60
N THR A 366 -10.83 34.03 3.23
CA THR A 366 -10.48 32.93 2.32
C THR A 366 -10.36 31.60 3.06
N ASP A 367 -10.08 30.51 2.33
CA ASP A 367 -9.74 29.21 2.93
C ASP A 367 -8.26 29.10 3.34
N ASN A 368 -7.48 30.17 3.23
CA ASN A 368 -6.05 30.14 3.58
C ASN A 368 -5.82 30.35 5.07
N ASN A 369 -4.89 29.61 5.65
CA ASN A 369 -4.50 29.79 7.05
C ASN A 369 -3.87 31.18 7.27
N VAL A 370 -4.22 31.84 8.37
CA VAL A 370 -3.47 33.02 8.84
C VAL A 370 -2.11 32.52 9.33
N THR A 371 -1.01 33.06 8.79
CA THR A 371 0.35 32.64 9.12
C THR A 371 1.17 33.79 9.72
N PHE A 372 1.83 33.55 10.85
CA PHE A 372 2.68 34.54 11.52
C PHE A 372 3.84 33.88 12.27
N ASP A 373 4.89 34.65 12.51
CA ASP A 373 6.02 34.29 13.37
C ASP A 373 5.91 35.02 14.72
N VAL A 374 6.56 34.46 15.74
CA VAL A 374 6.79 35.11 17.03
C VAL A 374 8.29 35.28 17.20
N GLU A 375 8.80 36.50 17.03
CA GLU A 375 10.25 36.82 17.08
C GLU A 375 10.77 36.93 18.53
N SER A 376 9.89 37.20 19.49
CA SER A 376 10.17 37.20 20.93
C SER A 376 8.93 36.74 21.68
N ALA A 377 9.09 35.87 22.68
CA ALA A 377 7.96 35.32 23.42
C ALA A 377 7.03 36.43 23.94
N CYS A 378 5.76 36.38 23.58
CA CYS A 378 4.79 37.44 23.89
C CYS A 378 3.36 36.88 23.97
N ASP A 379 2.43 37.70 24.43
CA ASP A 379 1.01 37.40 24.27
C ASP A 379 0.60 37.64 22.82
N VAL A 380 -0.18 36.71 22.26
CA VAL A 380 -0.72 36.78 20.90
C VAL A 380 -2.24 36.94 20.99
N THR A 381 -2.74 38.07 20.50
CA THR A 381 -4.17 38.38 20.47
C THR A 381 -4.70 38.23 19.04
N VAL A 382 -5.69 37.35 18.89
CA VAL A 382 -6.45 37.12 17.66
C VAL A 382 -7.78 37.85 17.77
N THR A 383 -8.09 38.69 16.78
CA THR A 383 -9.39 39.35 16.66
C THR A 383 -10.10 38.94 15.39
N PHE A 384 -11.42 38.76 15.46
CA PHE A 384 -12.27 38.42 14.32
C PHE A 384 -13.45 39.38 14.20
N ASN A 385 -13.67 39.92 13.00
CA ASN A 385 -14.85 40.71 12.67
C ASN A 385 -15.81 39.92 11.76
N PRO A 386 -16.96 39.45 12.27
CA PRO A 386 -17.91 38.67 11.47
C PRO A 386 -18.57 39.45 10.33
N ALA A 387 -18.56 40.79 10.36
CA ALA A 387 -19.14 41.60 9.28
C ALA A 387 -18.22 41.67 8.04
N THR A 388 -16.91 41.56 8.23
CA THR A 388 -15.90 41.66 7.15
C THR A 388 -15.15 40.36 6.91
N ASN A 389 -15.30 39.35 7.78
CA ASN A 389 -14.48 38.15 7.86
C ASN A 389 -12.98 38.42 8.10
N GLU A 390 -12.65 39.61 8.60
CA GLU A 390 -11.26 40.00 8.86
C GLU A 390 -10.74 39.32 10.13
N ILE A 391 -9.56 38.71 10.02
CA ILE A 391 -8.81 38.15 11.14
C ILE A 391 -7.51 38.95 11.28
N ALA A 392 -7.28 39.51 12.47
CA ALA A 392 -6.01 40.16 12.79
C ALA A 392 -5.32 39.45 13.95
N VAL A 393 -4.00 39.34 13.87
CA VAL A 393 -3.13 38.74 14.90
C VAL A 393 -2.13 39.80 15.33
N THR A 394 -2.05 40.04 16.64
CA THR A 394 -1.24 41.11 17.22
C THR A 394 -0.51 40.66 18.47
N GLY A 395 0.62 41.29 18.76
CA GLY A 395 1.47 41.03 19.92
C GLY A 395 2.83 41.69 19.72
N ASP A 396 3.55 42.00 20.80
CA ASP A 396 4.80 42.76 20.72
C ASP A 396 5.89 42.05 19.88
N GLY A 397 5.88 40.72 19.86
CA GLY A 397 6.78 39.89 19.05
C GLY A 397 6.14 39.27 17.80
N VAL A 398 4.87 39.58 17.50
CA VAL A 398 4.16 39.00 16.36
C VAL A 398 4.59 39.66 15.06
N LYS A 399 4.93 38.83 14.07
CA LYS A 399 5.24 39.26 12.71
C LYS A 399 4.45 38.46 11.70
N MET A 400 3.56 39.12 10.98
CA MET A 400 2.81 38.48 9.89
C MET A 400 3.77 38.02 8.80
N VAL A 401 3.62 36.78 8.34
CA VAL A 401 4.44 36.25 7.24
C VAL A 401 3.84 36.73 5.92
N THR A 402 4.52 37.67 5.26
CA THR A 402 4.10 38.22 3.96
C THR A 402 4.86 37.62 2.77
N ASP A 403 6.01 37.00 3.04
CA ASP A 403 6.85 36.32 2.05
C ASP A 403 7.21 34.92 2.56
N LEU A 404 7.23 33.92 1.67
CA LEU A 404 7.68 32.58 2.01
C LEU A 404 9.20 32.49 1.92
N GLU A 405 9.87 32.36 3.06
CA GLU A 405 11.29 31.99 3.14
C GLU A 405 11.42 30.48 2.90
N ILE A 406 12.21 30.09 1.89
CA ILE A 406 12.38 28.69 1.47
C ILE A 406 13.81 28.25 1.82
N ASN A 407 13.93 27.28 2.71
CA ASN A 407 15.18 26.61 3.11
C ASN A 407 15.30 25.23 2.45
N SER A 408 14.20 24.48 2.37
CA SER A 408 14.11 23.19 1.69
C SER A 408 12.78 23.07 0.95
N ILE A 409 12.76 22.26 -0.11
CA ILE A 409 11.54 21.78 -0.73
C ILE A 409 11.67 20.27 -0.87
N THR A 410 10.70 19.54 -0.33
CA THR A 410 10.67 18.08 -0.34
C THR A 410 9.54 17.61 -1.23
N VAL A 411 9.79 16.66 -2.13
CA VAL A 411 8.69 15.93 -2.77
C VAL A 411 8.26 14.79 -1.84
N VAL A 412 6.99 14.78 -1.48
CA VAL A 412 6.41 13.90 -0.46
C VAL A 412 5.26 13.11 -1.05
N GLY A 413 4.99 11.90 -0.58
CA GLY A 413 3.97 11.03 -1.17
C GLY A 413 4.03 9.60 -0.66
N ASN A 414 3.41 8.64 -1.34
CA ASN A 414 3.27 7.28 -0.78
C ASN A 414 4.55 6.44 -0.72
N GLY A 415 5.64 6.85 -1.38
CA GLY A 415 6.95 6.19 -1.21
C GLY A 415 6.99 4.73 -1.68
N GLU A 416 6.12 4.32 -2.61
CA GLU A 416 6.03 2.91 -3.00
C GLU A 416 7.27 2.43 -3.79
N ASN A 417 7.89 1.33 -3.34
CA ASN A 417 9.06 0.73 -3.98
C ASN A 417 10.23 1.74 -4.13
N SER A 418 10.61 2.05 -5.37
CA SER A 418 11.65 3.05 -5.69
C SER A 418 11.10 4.47 -5.80
N TRP A 419 9.77 4.66 -5.76
CA TRP A 419 9.16 5.98 -5.77
C TRP A 419 9.50 6.74 -4.48
N LEU A 420 9.91 8.02 -4.61
CA LEU A 420 10.33 8.87 -3.50
C LEU A 420 11.37 8.20 -2.57
N ASN A 421 12.27 7.41 -3.17
CA ASN A 421 13.30 6.63 -2.47
C ASN A 421 12.74 5.68 -1.38
N GLY A 422 11.49 5.23 -1.52
CA GLY A 422 10.85 4.34 -0.56
C GLY A 422 10.26 5.05 0.67
N VAL A 423 10.27 6.39 0.72
CA VAL A 423 9.86 7.16 1.90
C VAL A 423 8.42 7.63 1.77
N ALA A 424 7.54 7.11 2.64
CA ALA A 424 6.13 7.47 2.68
C ALA A 424 5.89 8.71 3.55
N TRP A 425 5.35 9.77 2.96
CA TRP A 425 4.86 11.01 3.57
C TRP A 425 5.86 11.76 4.47
N GLY A 426 7.17 11.51 4.29
CA GLY A 426 8.25 12.17 5.05
C GLY A 426 8.56 13.57 4.52
N VAL A 427 8.02 14.60 5.18
CA VAL A 427 8.28 16.02 4.85
C VAL A 427 9.74 16.43 5.06
N ASP A 428 10.41 15.78 6.01
CA ASP A 428 11.81 15.96 6.39
C ASP A 428 12.76 14.96 5.70
N ALA A 429 12.28 14.23 4.69
CA ALA A 429 13.07 13.27 3.96
C ALA A 429 14.14 13.96 3.10
N GLU A 430 15.34 14.18 3.66
CA GLU A 430 16.46 14.83 2.98
C GLU A 430 16.79 14.18 1.61
N VAL A 431 16.59 12.88 1.47
CA VAL A 431 16.78 12.14 0.21
C VAL A 431 15.85 12.59 -0.92
N ASN A 432 14.74 13.24 -0.58
CA ASN A 432 13.74 13.78 -1.49
C ASN A 432 13.77 15.32 -1.56
N HIS A 433 14.79 15.96 -0.99
CA HIS A 433 15.00 17.40 -1.13
C HIS A 433 15.33 17.77 -2.58
N MET A 434 14.58 18.74 -3.11
CA MET A 434 14.79 19.28 -4.44
C MET A 434 16.02 20.19 -4.46
N THR A 435 16.79 20.12 -5.53
CA THR A 435 17.93 21.01 -5.78
C THR A 435 17.45 22.29 -6.45
N GLN A 436 17.84 23.46 -5.94
CA GLN A 436 17.59 24.73 -6.62
C GLN A 436 18.47 24.83 -7.88
N ILE A 437 17.83 24.92 -9.05
CA ILE A 437 18.54 24.98 -10.36
C ILE A 437 18.53 26.39 -10.97
N ALA A 438 17.61 27.25 -10.53
CA ALA A 438 17.58 28.68 -10.82
C ALA A 438 16.87 29.42 -9.68
N ASP A 439 16.87 30.75 -9.70
CA ASP A 439 16.15 31.55 -8.69
C ASP A 439 14.69 31.10 -8.61
N LYS A 440 14.28 30.62 -7.43
CA LYS A 440 12.96 30.04 -7.14
C LYS A 440 12.51 28.86 -8.04
N VAL A 441 13.43 28.16 -8.70
CA VAL A 441 13.13 26.94 -9.48
C VAL A 441 13.91 25.76 -8.91
N TYR A 442 13.20 24.68 -8.60
CA TYR A 442 13.72 23.51 -7.89
C TYR A 442 13.46 22.25 -8.69
N GLN A 443 14.37 21.28 -8.65
CA GLN A 443 14.28 20.05 -9.42
C GLN A 443 14.83 18.84 -8.64
N ILE A 444 14.22 17.68 -8.85
CA ILE A 444 14.73 16.38 -8.40
C ILE A 444 14.51 15.34 -9.50
N THR A 445 15.35 14.31 -9.55
CA THR A 445 15.18 13.16 -10.45
C THR A 445 15.22 11.86 -9.66
N TYR A 446 14.21 11.02 -9.85
CA TYR A 446 14.14 9.65 -9.35
C TYR A 446 14.52 8.69 -10.47
N THR A 447 15.51 7.83 -10.24
CA THR A 447 15.97 6.88 -11.25
C THR A 447 15.38 5.49 -11.01
N GLY A 448 15.03 4.77 -12.08
CA GLY A 448 14.56 3.39 -11.97
C GLY A 448 13.23 3.24 -11.21
N VAL A 449 12.31 4.17 -11.44
CA VAL A 449 10.92 4.08 -10.98
C VAL A 449 10.19 3.03 -11.83
N GLU A 450 9.56 2.05 -11.19
CA GLU A 450 8.76 1.02 -11.90
C GLU A 450 7.47 1.67 -12.44
N SER A 451 7.27 1.63 -13.75
CA SER A 451 6.11 2.22 -14.42
C SER A 451 4.81 1.55 -13.96
N ALA A 452 3.81 2.34 -13.55
CA ALA A 452 2.55 1.86 -13.00
C ALA A 452 1.36 2.75 -13.39
N ASP A 453 0.16 2.16 -13.38
CA ASP A 453 -1.11 2.86 -13.59
C ASP A 453 -1.59 3.51 -12.29
N ALA A 454 -1.43 4.85 -12.20
CA ALA A 454 -1.90 5.72 -11.12
C ALA A 454 -1.54 5.29 -9.67
N ALA A 455 -0.48 4.51 -9.48
CA ALA A 455 -0.11 3.98 -8.18
C ALA A 455 0.67 4.99 -7.31
N TYR A 456 1.27 6.01 -7.90
CA TYR A 456 2.18 6.91 -7.20
C TYR A 456 1.49 8.21 -6.84
N GLN A 457 1.46 8.53 -5.54
CA GLN A 457 0.97 9.79 -5.02
C GLN A 457 2.14 10.69 -4.68
N PHE A 458 2.01 11.99 -4.92
CA PHE A 458 2.99 12.97 -4.45
C PHE A 458 2.46 14.40 -4.35
N LYS A 459 3.18 15.24 -3.61
CA LYS A 459 3.00 16.68 -3.40
C LYS A 459 4.36 17.32 -3.12
N PHE A 460 4.37 18.64 -2.94
CA PHE A 460 5.54 19.39 -2.47
C PHE A 460 5.30 19.88 -1.04
N ALA A 461 6.28 19.75 -0.16
CA ALA A 461 6.31 20.37 1.16
C ALA A 461 7.51 21.33 1.25
N VAL A 462 7.41 22.38 2.04
CA VAL A 462 8.45 23.41 2.19
C VAL A 462 8.93 23.45 3.63
N ASN A 463 10.25 23.60 3.81
CA ASN A 463 10.89 23.71 5.12
C ASN A 463 10.58 22.53 6.04
N ASP A 464 10.49 21.33 5.44
CA ASP A 464 10.27 20.08 6.16
C ASP A 464 8.96 20.05 6.98
N ASP A 465 7.98 20.85 6.58
CA ASP A 465 6.69 21.01 7.26
C ASP A 465 5.53 21.13 6.26
N TRP A 466 4.31 20.87 6.71
CA TRP A 466 3.09 20.97 5.91
C TRP A 466 2.54 22.40 5.79
N ALA A 467 3.03 23.35 6.58
CA ALA A 467 2.56 24.74 6.63
C ALA A 467 2.53 25.43 5.26
N ALA A 468 3.46 25.08 4.37
CA ALA A 468 3.43 25.48 2.98
C ALA A 468 3.67 24.27 2.08
N ASN A 469 2.62 23.87 1.37
CA ASN A 469 2.67 22.73 0.47
C ASN A 469 1.88 23.02 -0.81
N TRP A 470 2.16 22.26 -1.87
CA TRP A 470 1.46 22.38 -3.14
C TRP A 470 1.04 21.03 -3.70
N GLY A 471 -0.11 21.06 -4.36
CA GLY A 471 -0.73 19.92 -5.03
C GLY A 471 -1.67 20.39 -6.14
N LEU A 472 -2.62 19.55 -6.52
CA LEU A 472 -3.69 19.91 -7.46
C LEU A 472 -4.93 20.43 -6.72
N PRO A 473 -5.88 21.12 -7.35
CA PRO A 473 -7.12 21.52 -6.68
C PRO A 473 -7.95 20.31 -6.20
N GLU A 474 -7.87 19.19 -6.92
CA GLU A 474 -8.48 17.91 -6.56
C GLU A 474 -7.49 16.79 -6.87
N GLN A 475 -7.58 15.68 -6.13
CA GLN A 475 -6.70 14.53 -6.35
C GLN A 475 -6.92 13.97 -7.76
N SER A 476 -5.91 14.08 -8.61
CA SER A 476 -6.00 13.70 -10.02
C SER A 476 -4.63 13.44 -10.63
N ALA A 477 -4.61 12.91 -11.85
CA ALA A 477 -3.38 12.67 -12.59
C ALA A 477 -2.65 13.97 -12.88
N ALA A 478 -1.37 14.04 -12.50
CA ALA A 478 -0.52 15.17 -12.84
C ALA A 478 -0.22 15.17 -14.34
N THR A 479 -0.10 16.38 -14.88
CA THR A 479 0.23 16.55 -16.30
C THR A 479 1.71 16.26 -16.53
N ILE A 480 2.01 15.40 -17.51
CA ILE A 480 3.37 15.01 -17.88
C ILE A 480 3.81 15.77 -19.13
N GLY A 481 5.06 16.23 -19.16
CA GLY A 481 5.74 16.82 -20.31
C GLY A 481 5.48 18.32 -20.54
N LYS A 482 4.60 18.95 -19.76
CA LYS A 482 4.29 20.40 -19.86
C LYS A 482 3.97 20.99 -18.49
N ASP A 483 4.10 22.30 -18.40
CA ASP A 483 3.85 23.03 -17.16
C ASP A 483 2.36 23.02 -16.82
N PHE A 484 2.05 22.84 -15.54
CA PHE A 484 0.69 22.93 -15.01
C PHE A 484 0.66 23.73 -13.71
N ASP A 485 -0.50 24.32 -13.42
CA ASP A 485 -0.70 25.15 -12.24
C ASP A 485 -0.87 24.29 -10.98
N LEU A 486 -0.32 24.78 -9.87
CA LEU A 486 -0.46 24.16 -8.56
C LEU A 486 -1.37 25.00 -7.66
N THR A 487 -2.08 24.31 -6.77
CA THR A 487 -2.87 24.90 -5.70
C THR A 487 -2.07 24.86 -4.40
N PHE A 488 -1.93 26.00 -3.74
CA PHE A 488 -1.36 26.08 -2.39
C PHE A 488 -2.27 25.32 -1.42
N ASN A 489 -1.69 24.45 -0.58
CA ASN A 489 -2.42 23.47 0.22
C ASN A 489 -3.36 22.56 -0.61
N GLY A 490 -3.03 22.30 -1.88
CA GLY A 490 -3.82 21.46 -2.78
C GLY A 490 -3.81 19.97 -2.40
N GLU A 491 -4.54 19.14 -3.12
CA GLU A 491 -4.64 17.69 -2.98
C GLU A 491 -3.47 16.93 -3.63
N ASN A 492 -3.41 15.62 -3.38
CA ASN A 492 -2.36 14.74 -3.90
C ASN A 492 -2.36 14.69 -5.44
N MET A 493 -1.18 14.71 -6.03
CA MET A 493 -0.98 14.43 -7.45
C MET A 493 -0.80 12.92 -7.65
N LEU A 494 -1.38 12.39 -8.73
CA LEU A 494 -1.15 11.00 -9.16
C LEU A 494 -0.17 10.98 -10.33
N LEU A 495 0.94 10.25 -10.20
CA LEU A 495 1.83 9.95 -11.31
C LEU A 495 1.39 8.65 -11.99
N ASN A 496 0.89 8.78 -13.22
CA ASN A 496 0.49 7.65 -14.06
C ASN A 496 1.42 7.56 -15.28
N THR A 497 2.37 6.63 -15.22
CA THR A 497 3.35 6.45 -16.29
C THR A 497 2.80 5.58 -17.41
N VAL A 498 1.90 4.64 -17.11
CA VAL A 498 1.28 3.76 -18.12
C VAL A 498 0.40 4.56 -19.08
N SER A 499 -0.45 5.45 -18.56
CA SER A 499 -1.24 6.36 -19.41
C SER A 499 -0.37 7.36 -20.19
N ALA A 500 0.88 7.57 -19.78
CA ALA A 500 1.84 8.39 -20.50
C ALA A 500 2.63 7.63 -21.58
N GLY A 501 2.28 6.36 -21.85
CA GLY A 501 2.89 5.56 -22.90
C GLY A 501 4.05 4.68 -22.44
N TYR A 502 4.36 4.59 -21.16
CA TYR A 502 5.44 3.72 -20.68
C TYR A 502 4.90 2.32 -20.37
N PRO A 503 5.52 1.23 -20.87
CA PRO A 503 5.08 -0.12 -20.55
C PRO A 503 4.96 -0.30 -19.04
N GLU A 504 3.90 -0.97 -18.59
CA GLU A 504 3.77 -1.35 -17.18
C GLU A 504 5.00 -2.17 -16.76
N ASP A 505 5.48 -1.95 -15.53
CA ASP A 505 6.67 -2.55 -14.95
C ASP A 505 8.02 -2.17 -15.60
N SER A 506 8.05 -1.32 -16.62
CA SER A 506 9.31 -0.80 -17.17
C SER A 506 9.96 0.18 -16.18
N LEU A 507 11.29 0.22 -16.16
CA LEU A 507 12.02 1.19 -15.36
C LEU A 507 12.13 2.51 -16.11
N VAL A 508 11.72 3.60 -15.46
CA VAL A 508 11.75 4.96 -15.99
C VAL A 508 12.44 5.90 -15.01
N ASP A 509 13.04 6.97 -15.52
CA ASP A 509 13.56 8.06 -14.70
C ASP A 509 12.54 9.20 -14.70
N VAL A 510 12.19 9.72 -13.51
CA VAL A 510 11.16 10.75 -13.33
C VAL A 510 11.82 12.01 -12.78
N THR A 511 11.87 13.06 -13.59
CA THR A 511 12.33 14.39 -13.20
C THR A 511 11.13 15.28 -12.87
N ILE A 512 11.09 15.83 -11.67
CA ILE A 512 10.05 16.75 -11.22
C ILE A 512 10.66 18.13 -11.03
N THR A 513 10.03 19.15 -11.61
CA THR A 513 10.43 20.55 -11.48
C THR A 513 9.29 21.33 -10.82
N LEU A 514 9.63 22.17 -9.85
CA LEU A 514 8.74 23.14 -9.21
C LEU A 514 9.25 24.56 -9.51
N ASP A 515 8.40 25.39 -10.09
CA ASP A 515 8.66 26.79 -10.44
C ASP A 515 7.82 27.72 -9.55
N LEU A 516 8.49 28.49 -8.70
CA LEU A 516 7.91 29.49 -7.81
C LEU A 516 8.29 30.93 -8.22
N THR A 517 8.84 31.15 -9.41
CA THR A 517 9.27 32.48 -9.88
C THR A 517 8.13 33.49 -9.92
N LYS A 518 6.91 33.03 -10.20
CA LYS A 518 5.69 33.84 -10.23
C LYS A 518 4.79 33.61 -9.01
N PHE A 519 5.25 32.83 -8.03
CA PHE A 519 4.47 32.58 -6.83
C PHE A 519 4.40 33.83 -5.96
N ASP A 520 3.18 34.21 -5.62
CA ASP A 520 2.85 35.32 -4.75
C ASP A 520 2.24 34.77 -3.45
N TYR A 521 2.95 34.93 -2.33
CA TYR A 521 2.53 34.36 -1.04
C TYR A 521 1.26 34.98 -0.47
N PRO A 522 1.01 36.30 -0.57
CA PRO A 522 -0.26 36.88 -0.14
C PRO A 522 -1.48 36.28 -0.85
N SER A 523 -1.44 36.14 -2.18
CA SER A 523 -2.55 35.51 -2.94
C SER A 523 -2.49 33.98 -2.98
N ARG A 524 -1.38 33.38 -2.52
CA ARG A 524 -1.10 31.93 -2.57
C ARG A 524 -1.22 31.33 -3.98
N SER A 525 -0.85 32.11 -4.99
CA SER A 525 -1.06 31.76 -6.41
C SER A 525 0.22 31.88 -7.23
N GLY A 526 0.27 31.22 -8.39
CA GLY A 526 1.36 31.36 -9.38
C GLY A 526 2.46 30.31 -9.33
N ALA A 527 2.34 29.29 -8.47
CA ALA A 527 3.23 28.13 -8.47
C ALA A 527 2.89 27.17 -9.63
N LYS A 528 3.92 26.62 -10.27
CA LYS A 528 3.78 25.66 -11.39
C LYS A 528 4.69 24.46 -11.19
N ALA A 529 4.30 23.31 -11.74
CA ALA A 529 5.17 22.14 -11.82
C ALA A 529 5.26 21.59 -13.25
N ASN A 530 6.32 20.83 -13.49
CA ASN A 530 6.54 20.06 -14.71
C ASN A 530 7.09 18.69 -14.34
N ILE A 531 6.59 17.64 -15.00
CA ILE A 531 7.06 16.27 -14.82
C ILE A 531 7.60 15.79 -16.16
N LYS A 532 8.88 15.43 -16.18
CA LYS A 532 9.52 14.78 -17.31
C LYS A 532 9.81 13.34 -16.94
N ILE A 533 9.56 12.43 -17.87
CA ILE A 533 9.89 11.02 -17.71
C ILE A 533 10.84 10.64 -18.84
N ASP A 534 11.96 10.00 -18.51
CA ASP A 534 12.91 9.43 -19.46
C ASP A 534 12.82 7.89 -19.39
N GLY A 535 12.61 7.25 -20.53
CA GLY A 535 12.39 5.80 -20.63
C GLY A 535 11.88 5.39 -22.01
N ALA A 536 11.79 4.09 -22.26
CA ALA A 536 11.23 3.58 -23.51
C ALA A 536 9.71 3.76 -23.51
N ARG A 537 9.19 4.60 -24.41
CA ARG A 537 7.75 4.75 -24.63
C ARG A 537 7.27 3.83 -25.75
N VAL A 538 6.06 3.36 -25.58
CA VAL A 538 5.25 2.72 -26.60
C VAL A 538 4.36 3.80 -27.22
N PRO A 539 4.30 3.91 -28.56
CA PRO A 539 3.44 4.87 -29.24
C PRO A 539 1.97 4.74 -28.84
N LEU A 540 1.22 5.84 -28.86
CA LEU A 540 -0.20 5.84 -28.48
C LEU A 540 -1.10 5.64 -29.72
N LEU A 541 -2.20 4.91 -29.56
CA LEU A 541 -3.20 4.77 -30.62
C LEU A 541 -3.85 6.13 -30.90
N GLY A 542 -3.82 6.55 -32.16
CA GLY A 542 -4.29 7.86 -32.60
C GLY A 542 -3.27 9.00 -32.50
N ASP A 543 -2.07 8.75 -31.97
CA ASP A 543 -0.93 9.69 -31.96
C ASP A 543 -0.12 9.49 -33.24
N ALA A 544 -0.45 10.27 -34.26
CA ALA A 544 0.05 10.07 -35.62
C ALA A 544 1.33 10.85 -35.90
N ASP A 545 1.64 11.89 -35.12
CA ASP A 545 2.91 12.61 -35.23
C ASP A 545 3.96 12.20 -34.19
N GLY A 546 3.58 11.34 -33.22
CA GLY A 546 4.48 10.69 -32.28
C GLY A 546 4.91 11.61 -31.14
N ASP A 547 4.15 12.66 -30.86
CA ASP A 547 4.44 13.61 -29.78
C ASP A 547 3.86 13.18 -28.42
N TYR A 548 3.18 12.04 -28.37
CA TYR A 548 2.52 11.45 -27.20
C TYR A 548 1.35 12.28 -26.66
N SER A 549 0.75 13.13 -27.49
CA SER A 549 -0.46 13.89 -27.18
C SER A 549 -1.50 13.71 -28.28
N ILE A 550 -2.73 13.33 -27.92
CA ILE A 550 -3.81 13.22 -28.91
C ILE A 550 -4.42 14.59 -29.17
N THR A 551 -4.13 15.15 -30.35
CA THR A 551 -4.53 16.50 -30.76
C THR A 551 -5.14 16.54 -32.16
N VAL A 552 -5.64 17.71 -32.54
CA VAL A 552 -6.18 17.93 -33.90
C VAL A 552 -5.10 17.78 -34.98
N VAL A 553 -3.82 17.90 -34.60
CA VAL A 553 -2.69 17.68 -35.49
C VAL A 553 -2.68 16.22 -35.93
N ASP A 554 -2.89 15.27 -35.02
CA ASP A 554 -2.96 13.84 -35.32
C ASP A 554 -4.08 13.50 -36.28
N ALA A 555 -5.29 14.01 -35.99
CA ALA A 555 -6.43 13.83 -36.89
C ALA A 555 -6.14 14.39 -38.30
N THR A 556 -5.38 15.48 -38.38
CA THR A 556 -4.98 16.08 -39.65
C THR A 556 -3.90 15.26 -40.36
N THR A 557 -2.95 14.70 -39.60
CA THR A 557 -1.90 13.80 -40.10
C THR A 557 -2.52 12.52 -40.66
N ILE A 558 -3.42 11.87 -39.92
CA ILE A 558 -4.18 10.70 -40.37
C ILE A 558 -4.99 11.04 -41.63
N GLN A 559 -5.67 12.19 -41.68
CA GLN A 559 -6.38 12.62 -42.89
C GLN A 559 -5.46 12.71 -44.11
N LYS A 560 -4.29 13.35 -43.97
CA LYS A 560 -3.30 13.47 -45.06
C LYS A 560 -2.80 12.11 -45.52
N ILE A 561 -2.57 11.17 -44.60
CA ILE A 561 -2.16 9.79 -44.91
C ILE A 561 -3.28 9.06 -45.67
N ALA A 562 -4.52 9.12 -45.16
CA ALA A 562 -5.67 8.45 -45.76
C ALA A 562 -5.97 8.89 -47.21
N ILE A 563 -5.62 10.12 -47.57
CA ILE A 563 -5.77 10.65 -48.95
C ILE A 563 -4.46 10.66 -49.76
N ASN A 564 -3.41 9.98 -49.28
CA ASN A 564 -2.09 9.87 -49.91
C ASN A 564 -1.38 11.21 -50.16
N LEU A 565 -1.67 12.23 -49.36
CA LEU A 565 -0.88 13.48 -49.33
C LEU A 565 0.38 13.36 -48.45
N MET A 566 0.44 12.31 -47.62
CA MET A 566 1.57 11.93 -46.78
C MET A 566 1.69 10.40 -46.79
N SER A 567 2.89 9.88 -46.60
CA SER A 567 3.16 8.44 -46.52
C SER A 567 3.86 8.11 -45.21
N ILE A 568 3.50 6.98 -44.61
CA ILE A 568 4.24 6.37 -43.51
C ILE A 568 5.44 5.61 -44.09
N ALA A 569 6.57 5.60 -43.39
CA ALA A 569 7.71 4.79 -43.79
C ALA A 569 7.30 3.30 -43.81
N ALA A 570 7.65 2.59 -44.88
CA ALA A 570 7.16 1.22 -45.10
C ALA A 570 7.65 0.20 -44.06
N ASP A 571 8.68 0.57 -43.29
CA ASP A 571 9.31 -0.21 -42.22
C ASP A 571 8.86 0.23 -40.81
N ASP A 572 8.00 1.24 -40.69
CA ASP A 572 7.48 1.70 -39.40
C ASP A 572 6.09 1.09 -39.13
N ALA A 573 6.09 -0.17 -38.70
CA ALA A 573 4.89 -0.92 -38.34
C ALA A 573 4.12 -0.26 -37.19
N ASN A 574 4.82 0.46 -36.30
CA ASN A 574 4.20 1.16 -35.19
C ASN A 574 3.47 2.41 -35.67
N ALA A 575 4.05 3.19 -36.58
CA ALA A 575 3.38 4.36 -37.16
C ALA A 575 2.11 3.98 -37.94
N PHE A 576 2.07 2.81 -38.59
CA PHE A 576 0.82 2.31 -39.18
C PHE A 576 -0.23 2.02 -38.12
N LYS A 577 0.15 1.26 -37.07
CA LYS A 577 -0.73 0.90 -35.96
C LYS A 577 -1.27 2.15 -35.24
N THR A 578 -0.44 3.17 -34.98
CA THR A 578 -0.92 4.39 -34.32
C THR A 578 -1.94 5.15 -35.17
N CYS A 579 -1.80 5.14 -36.49
CA CYS A 579 -2.73 5.83 -37.40
C CYS A 579 -4.05 5.06 -37.63
N ASP A 580 -4.07 3.74 -37.40
CA ASP A 580 -5.24 2.86 -37.53
C ASP A 580 -6.10 2.91 -36.26
N ALA A 581 -6.59 4.11 -35.92
CA ALA A 581 -7.22 4.41 -34.63
C ALA A 581 -8.50 3.60 -34.34
N ASN A 582 -9.15 3.04 -35.36
CA ASN A 582 -10.30 2.14 -35.21
C ASN A 582 -9.94 0.65 -35.22
N GLU A 583 -8.65 0.33 -35.41
CA GLU A 583 -8.07 -1.02 -35.46
C GLU A 583 -8.72 -1.93 -36.51
N ASP A 584 -9.18 -1.37 -37.64
CA ASP A 584 -9.79 -2.13 -38.75
C ASP A 584 -8.79 -2.62 -39.81
N GLY A 585 -7.49 -2.35 -39.58
CA GLY A 585 -6.39 -2.72 -40.45
C GLY A 585 -6.19 -1.75 -41.61
N ARG A 586 -6.80 -0.55 -41.59
CA ARG A 586 -6.71 0.45 -42.68
C ARG A 586 -6.80 1.88 -42.16
N ILE A 587 -5.77 2.65 -42.47
CA ILE A 587 -5.77 4.09 -42.25
C ILE A 587 -6.76 4.79 -43.20
N SER A 588 -7.78 5.42 -42.64
CA SER A 588 -8.89 6.04 -43.35
C SER A 588 -9.36 7.34 -42.69
N ILE A 589 -10.32 8.02 -43.32
CA ILE A 589 -10.96 9.21 -42.71
C ILE A 589 -11.74 8.84 -41.44
N LYS A 590 -12.13 7.57 -41.26
CA LYS A 590 -12.82 7.12 -40.04
C LYS A 590 -11.90 7.23 -38.83
N ASP A 591 -10.63 6.89 -38.98
CA ASP A 591 -9.62 6.97 -37.92
C ASP A 591 -9.43 8.40 -37.44
N ALA A 592 -9.26 9.33 -38.38
CA ALA A 592 -9.21 10.75 -38.07
C ALA A 592 -10.49 11.26 -37.39
N THR A 593 -11.66 10.72 -37.77
CA THR A 593 -12.93 11.09 -37.16
C THR A 593 -13.03 10.58 -35.71
N ILE A 594 -12.49 9.40 -35.41
CA ILE A 594 -12.45 8.88 -34.03
C ILE A 594 -11.50 9.71 -33.18
N VAL A 595 -10.32 10.08 -33.70
CA VAL A 595 -9.40 10.97 -33.01
C VAL A 595 -10.04 12.34 -32.74
N GLN A 596 -10.78 12.91 -33.70
CA GLN A 596 -11.57 14.14 -33.47
C GLN A 596 -12.61 13.98 -32.37
N LYS A 597 -13.34 12.85 -32.34
CA LYS A 597 -14.32 12.56 -31.28
C LYS A 597 -13.65 12.44 -29.91
N TYR A 598 -12.45 11.86 -29.85
CA TYR A 598 -11.65 11.78 -28.63
C TYR A 598 -11.31 13.18 -28.11
N ILE A 599 -10.83 14.06 -28.98
CA ILE A 599 -10.44 15.43 -28.63
C ILE A 599 -11.64 16.25 -28.13
N VAL A 600 -12.81 16.11 -28.77
CA VAL A 600 -14.03 16.84 -28.39
C VAL A 600 -14.65 16.30 -27.09
N GLY A 601 -14.41 15.02 -26.76
CA GLY A 601 -15.00 14.34 -25.61
C GLY A 601 -16.49 14.00 -25.79
N GLY A 602 -17.03 13.14 -24.91
CA GLY A 602 -18.45 12.78 -24.90
C GLY A 602 -18.89 11.70 -25.90
N TYR A 603 -17.93 10.98 -26.52
CA TYR A 603 -18.17 9.89 -27.46
C TYR A 603 -17.35 8.65 -27.09
N GLU A 604 -17.87 7.46 -27.42
CA GLU A 604 -17.08 6.23 -27.41
C GLU A 604 -16.02 6.29 -28.51
N THR A 605 -14.75 6.10 -28.13
CA THR A 605 -13.58 6.25 -28.99
C THR A 605 -12.64 5.04 -28.96
N GLY A 606 -13.07 3.95 -28.33
CA GLY A 606 -12.28 2.72 -28.26
C GLY A 606 -10.98 2.93 -27.48
N ASN A 607 -9.87 2.48 -28.07
CA ASN A 607 -8.55 2.48 -27.46
C ASN A 607 -7.72 3.75 -27.75
N VAL A 608 -8.29 4.77 -28.39
CA VAL A 608 -7.55 6.00 -28.72
C VAL A 608 -6.98 6.65 -27.45
N GLY A 609 -5.70 7.01 -27.50
CA GLY A 609 -4.93 7.52 -26.35
C GLY A 609 -4.30 6.43 -25.46
N LEU A 610 -4.54 5.15 -25.74
CA LEU A 610 -3.87 4.03 -25.05
C LEU A 610 -2.60 3.59 -25.81
N PRO A 611 -1.60 3.00 -25.13
CA PRO A 611 -0.42 2.44 -25.79
C PRO A 611 -0.81 1.35 -26.81
N ILE A 612 -0.16 1.34 -27.98
CA ILE A 612 -0.38 0.27 -28.97
C ILE A 612 0.14 -1.08 -28.45
N SER A 613 -0.50 -2.16 -28.85
CA SER A 613 0.04 -3.51 -28.60
C SER A 613 1.27 -3.74 -29.49
N VAL A 614 2.45 -3.77 -28.85
CA VAL A 614 3.70 -4.26 -29.46
C VAL A 614 3.64 -5.78 -29.52
N GLU A 615 3.78 -6.34 -30.73
CA GLU A 615 3.94 -7.78 -30.96
C GLU A 615 5.42 -8.16 -30.98
#